data_AF-A0A3D1EVZ9-F1
#
_entry.id   AF-A0A3D1EVZ9-F1
#
_cell.length_a   1.000
_cell.length_b   1.000
_cell.length_c   1.000
_cell.angle_alpha   90.00
_cell.angle_beta   90.00
_cell.angle_gamma   90.00
#
_symmetry.space_group_name_H-M   'P 1'
#
loop_
_entity.id
_entity.type
_entity.pdbx_description
1 polymer ?
#
loop_
_entity_poly.entity_id
_entity_poly.type
_entity_poly.pdbx_seq_one_letter_code
_entity_poly.pdbx_strand_id
1 'polypeptide(L)'
;QTGAWGEIETLPTVPGTDSHKFLNNTIFEFRKEQASWAPAEKDAALALASIEQKRLPRPLFPELTEGLWLPPDANSQTMTPAMAEQVRGLVSEIQLIQKQIKDLKQRIADGTGPIAAPATPSDPADPNTATVAMDLPALEARMTTKREALYILLGIIEPVEIQTDVMDRNTRVGALRRNPRTIADTREEEENATPDTIRVWQHDISVQDGQSLRYRIIVKVLNPLFFQPQVPKTQHEEYFEKFTLASNEKGTPVRQLNYELQTPWTEPVQVLSEHHFFLSGASKATQTTTIEVYCIFNGQWQRREFDVKPGDPIGQMVQFQLDGETKNVNMNVGGVVVDIDYDAPSAESPNKKTTRLIYYDGKTNTLQTRTLEEDQDNTKREELRRNLKGG
;
A
#
# COMPACT_ATOMS: atom_id res chain seq x y z
N GLN A 1 1.86 -3.14 -9.08
CA GLN A 1 2.11 -1.69 -9.26
C GLN A 1 3.50 -1.39 -8.70
N THR A 2 4.38 -0.74 -9.47
CA THR A 2 5.70 -0.31 -8.99
C THR A 2 5.69 1.19 -8.75
N GLY A 3 5.60 1.58 -7.48
CA GLY A 3 5.77 2.98 -7.08
C GLY A 3 7.20 3.45 -7.31
N ALA A 4 7.35 4.74 -7.59
CA ALA A 4 8.62 5.44 -7.50
C ALA A 4 9.08 5.54 -6.03
N TRP A 5 10.37 5.43 -5.78
CA TRP A 5 10.97 5.49 -4.44
C TRP A 5 11.53 6.89 -4.17
N GLY A 6 11.24 7.46 -3.00
CA GLY A 6 11.83 8.71 -2.52
C GLY A 6 13.11 8.50 -1.68
N GLU A 7 13.80 9.58 -1.35
CA GLU A 7 14.92 9.58 -0.40
C GLU A 7 14.46 9.28 1.04
N ILE A 8 15.36 8.70 1.84
CA ILE A 8 15.11 8.33 3.24
C ILE A 8 15.34 9.57 4.11
N GLU A 9 14.37 9.89 4.96
CA GLU A 9 14.47 11.01 5.89
C GLU A 9 14.53 10.50 7.34
N THR A 10 15.48 11.02 8.12
CA THR A 10 15.75 10.62 9.50
C THR A 10 15.03 11.54 10.47
N LEU A 11 14.23 10.98 11.38
CA LEU A 11 13.58 11.74 12.45
C LEU A 11 14.39 11.60 13.76
N PRO A 12 14.42 12.60 14.65
CA PRO A 12 14.89 12.40 16.01
C PRO A 12 13.84 11.66 16.86
N THR A 13 14.25 10.92 17.88
CA THR A 13 13.33 10.46 18.93
C THR A 13 12.85 11.59 19.81
N VAL A 14 11.65 11.38 20.35
CA VAL A 14 11.19 12.08 21.55
C VAL A 14 11.96 11.55 22.75
N PRO A 15 12.51 12.41 23.63
CA PRO A 15 13.24 11.95 24.81
C PRO A 15 12.32 11.17 25.77
N GLY A 16 12.67 9.91 26.08
CA GLY A 16 12.08 9.15 27.19
C GLY A 16 11.38 7.82 26.87
N THR A 17 11.54 7.23 25.68
CA THR A 17 10.87 5.96 25.33
C THR A 17 11.81 4.98 24.62
N ASP A 18 11.85 3.73 25.09
CA ASP A 18 12.42 2.59 24.36
C ASP A 18 11.56 2.29 23.12
N SER A 19 12.21 2.32 21.95
CA SER A 19 11.64 2.38 20.60
C SER A 19 10.73 1.21 20.19
N HIS A 20 10.74 0.09 20.90
CA HIS A 20 10.07 -1.15 20.48
C HIS A 20 8.55 -1.18 20.71
N LYS A 21 7.95 -0.26 21.49
CA LYS A 21 6.50 -0.27 21.82
C LYS A 21 5.64 0.69 21.00
N PHE A 22 6.23 1.42 20.05
CA PHE A 22 5.64 2.64 19.48
C PHE A 22 4.72 2.44 18.25
N LEU A 23 4.78 1.31 17.55
CA LEU A 23 4.30 1.21 16.16
C LEU A 23 2.80 0.93 15.95
N ASN A 24 1.99 0.72 16.99
CA ASN A 24 0.59 0.30 16.81
C ASN A 24 -0.44 1.42 16.54
N ASN A 25 -0.02 2.70 16.50
CA ASN A 25 -0.94 3.84 16.61
C ASN A 25 -0.66 5.01 15.63
N THR A 26 -0.10 4.72 14.46
CA THR A 26 0.28 5.74 13.46
C THR A 26 -0.85 6.02 12.47
N ILE A 27 -1.19 7.30 12.24
CA ILE A 27 -2.22 7.73 11.26
C ILE A 27 -1.52 8.47 10.12
N PHE A 28 -1.74 8.01 8.88
CA PHE A 28 -1.18 8.63 7.68
C PHE A 28 -2.25 9.41 6.91
N GLU A 29 -2.00 10.68 6.58
CA GLU A 29 -2.89 11.52 5.77
C GLU A 29 -2.20 12.00 4.49
N PHE A 30 -2.88 11.90 3.34
CA PHE A 30 -2.37 12.33 2.04
C PHE A 30 -3.19 13.50 1.50
N ARG A 31 -2.49 14.54 1.01
CA ARG A 31 -3.11 15.61 0.22
C ARG A 31 -2.51 15.65 -1.18
N LYS A 32 -3.36 15.43 -2.18
CA LYS A 32 -3.12 15.84 -3.56
C LYS A 32 -3.71 17.25 -3.72
N GLU A 33 -2.87 18.25 -3.88
CA GLU A 33 -3.32 19.61 -4.21
C GLU A 33 -2.98 19.89 -5.68
N GLN A 34 -4.02 20.06 -6.51
CA GLN A 34 -3.90 20.77 -7.78
C GLN A 34 -4.01 22.28 -7.53
N ALA A 35 -3.23 23.05 -8.29
CA ALA A 35 -2.92 24.46 -8.08
C ALA A 35 -4.13 25.39 -7.82
N SER A 36 -3.83 26.49 -7.12
CA SER A 36 -4.68 27.52 -6.51
C SER A 36 -5.96 27.93 -7.26
N TRP A 37 -7.09 27.84 -6.57
CA TRP A 37 -8.42 28.26 -7.05
C TRP A 37 -8.62 29.77 -6.84
N ALA A 38 -9.34 30.42 -7.77
CA ALA A 38 -9.73 31.82 -7.61
C ALA A 38 -10.72 31.99 -6.42
N PRO A 39 -10.86 33.18 -5.81
CA PRO A 39 -11.72 33.37 -4.63
C PRO A 39 -13.18 32.92 -4.83
N ALA A 40 -13.75 33.13 -6.02
CA ALA A 40 -15.10 32.70 -6.35
C ALA A 40 -15.24 31.16 -6.45
N GLU A 41 -14.17 30.48 -6.87
CA GLU A 41 -14.13 29.02 -6.93
C GLU A 41 -13.93 28.43 -5.53
N LYS A 42 -13.16 29.09 -4.66
CA LYS A 42 -13.01 28.71 -3.24
C LYS A 42 -14.35 28.76 -2.51
N ASP A 43 -15.17 29.79 -2.76
CA ASP A 43 -16.49 29.91 -2.13
C ASP A 43 -17.48 28.87 -2.68
N ALA A 44 -17.40 28.55 -3.98
CA ALA A 44 -18.15 27.44 -4.57
C ALA A 44 -17.69 26.06 -4.03
N ALA A 45 -16.39 25.90 -3.77
CA ALA A 45 -15.80 24.71 -3.16
C ALA A 45 -16.24 24.54 -1.70
N LEU A 46 -16.28 25.64 -0.93
CA LEU A 46 -16.77 25.64 0.45
C LEU A 46 -18.27 25.35 0.52
N ALA A 47 -19.05 25.86 -0.44
CA ALA A 47 -20.46 25.52 -0.57
C ALA A 47 -20.66 24.03 -0.92
N LEU A 48 -19.86 23.47 -1.83
CA LEU A 48 -19.89 22.03 -2.14
C LEU A 48 -19.38 21.16 -0.99
N ALA A 49 -18.30 21.57 -0.32
CA ALA A 49 -17.72 20.87 0.81
C ALA A 49 -18.68 20.86 2.02
N SER A 50 -19.42 21.93 2.27
CA SER A 50 -20.44 21.96 3.33
C SER A 50 -21.68 21.14 2.99
N ILE A 51 -22.00 20.95 1.70
CA ILE A 51 -23.01 20.00 1.23
C ILE A 51 -22.53 18.55 1.39
N GLU A 52 -21.25 18.26 1.12
CA GLU A 52 -20.59 16.96 1.31
C GLU A 52 -20.39 16.60 2.80
N GLN A 53 -20.06 17.57 3.66
CA GLN A 53 -19.86 17.38 5.09
C GLN A 53 -21.16 16.98 5.80
N LYS A 54 -22.33 17.43 5.29
CA LYS A 54 -23.65 16.96 5.72
C LYS A 54 -24.00 15.55 5.18
N ARG A 55 -23.27 15.05 4.20
CA ARG A 55 -23.42 13.68 3.64
C ARG A 55 -22.45 12.66 4.25
N LEU A 56 -21.47 13.11 5.01
CA LEU A 56 -20.52 12.24 5.72
C LEU A 56 -20.97 12.03 7.18
N PRO A 57 -21.76 10.96 7.39
CA PRO A 57 -21.31 9.91 8.29
C PRO A 57 -21.13 8.64 7.45
N ARG A 58 -19.96 8.49 6.85
CA ARG A 58 -19.53 7.19 6.34
C ARG A 58 -18.10 6.94 6.82
N PRO A 59 -17.85 5.89 7.60
CA PRO A 59 -16.49 5.48 7.90
C PRO A 59 -15.72 5.22 6.59
N LEU A 60 -14.41 5.45 6.61
CA LEU A 60 -13.47 5.29 5.49
C LEU A 60 -13.40 3.86 4.91
N PHE A 61 -14.13 2.92 5.51
CA PHE A 61 -14.36 1.57 5.02
C PHE A 61 -15.87 1.32 5.04
N PRO A 62 -16.46 0.76 3.98
CA PRO A 62 -17.88 0.41 4.01
C PRO A 62 -18.12 -0.53 5.20
N GLU A 63 -19.14 -0.24 6.02
CA GLU A 63 -19.74 -1.31 6.83
C GLU A 63 -20.26 -2.33 5.83
N LEU A 64 -19.51 -3.42 5.64
CA LEU A 64 -20.11 -4.62 5.07
C LEU A 64 -21.13 -5.06 6.10
N THR A 65 -22.40 -4.98 5.72
CA THR A 65 -23.44 -5.80 6.32
C THR A 65 -22.89 -7.24 6.39
N GLU A 66 -22.57 -7.68 7.62
CA GLU A 66 -22.30 -9.08 8.02
C GLU A 66 -20.85 -9.62 8.13
N GLY A 67 -19.78 -8.84 8.34
CA GLY A 67 -18.48 -9.49 8.63
C GLY A 67 -17.33 -8.62 9.16
N LEU A 68 -16.57 -9.18 10.12
CA LEU A 68 -15.24 -8.69 10.49
C LEU A 68 -14.32 -8.77 9.27
N TRP A 69 -13.57 -7.71 8.97
CA TRP A 69 -12.54 -7.76 7.94
C TRP A 69 -11.39 -8.66 8.39
N LEU A 70 -11.07 -9.66 7.57
CA LEU A 70 -9.86 -10.47 7.68
C LEU A 70 -8.94 -10.09 6.51
N PRO A 71 -7.63 -9.91 6.72
CA PRO A 71 -6.71 -9.67 5.63
C PRO A 71 -6.75 -10.83 4.62
N PRO A 72 -6.58 -10.57 3.30
CA PRO A 72 -6.59 -11.61 2.26
C PRO A 72 -5.64 -12.77 2.55
N ASP A 73 -4.56 -12.47 3.23
CA ASP A 73 -3.42 -13.31 3.59
C ASP A 73 -3.78 -14.29 4.72
N ALA A 74 -4.78 -13.97 5.56
CA ALA A 74 -5.29 -14.87 6.61
C ALA A 74 -6.04 -16.08 6.03
N ASN A 75 -6.54 -15.98 4.79
CA ASN A 75 -7.15 -17.10 4.08
C ASN A 75 -6.12 -17.98 3.35
N SER A 76 -4.90 -17.47 3.10
CA SER A 76 -3.84 -18.18 2.35
C SER A 76 -2.75 -18.79 3.22
N GLN A 77 -2.58 -18.35 4.47
CA GLN A 77 -1.71 -19.07 5.41
C GLN A 77 -2.38 -20.38 5.79
N THR A 78 -1.64 -21.49 5.73
CA THR A 78 -2.10 -22.81 6.17
C THR A 78 -2.32 -22.80 7.69
N MET A 79 -3.46 -22.26 8.13
CA MET A 79 -3.87 -22.32 9.53
C MET A 79 -4.02 -23.78 9.93
N THR A 80 -3.50 -24.13 11.10
CA THR A 80 -3.80 -25.45 11.67
C THR A 80 -5.31 -25.54 11.94
N PRO A 81 -5.93 -26.73 11.83
CA PRO A 81 -7.37 -26.89 12.12
C PRO A 81 -7.79 -26.34 13.48
N ALA A 82 -6.91 -26.46 14.49
CA ALA A 82 -7.12 -25.91 15.83
C ALA A 82 -7.15 -24.37 15.83
N MET A 83 -6.26 -23.71 15.09
CA MET A 83 -6.23 -22.25 14.98
C MET A 83 -7.47 -21.71 14.24
N ALA A 84 -7.92 -22.40 13.19
CA ALA A 84 -9.15 -22.07 12.47
C ALA A 84 -10.41 -22.21 13.33
N GLU A 85 -10.44 -23.16 14.26
CA GLU A 85 -11.53 -23.29 15.24
C GLU A 85 -11.52 -22.15 16.27
N GLN A 86 -10.34 -21.77 16.78
CA GLN A 86 -10.19 -20.62 17.68
C GLN A 86 -10.59 -19.29 17.02
N VAL A 87 -10.20 -19.06 15.76
CA VAL A 87 -10.63 -17.87 14.99
C VAL A 87 -12.15 -17.83 14.86
N ARG A 88 -12.80 -18.95 14.50
CA ARG A 88 -14.27 -19.02 14.40
C ARG A 88 -14.95 -18.75 15.73
N GLY A 89 -14.41 -19.29 16.83
CA GLY A 89 -14.88 -19.00 18.19
C GLY A 89 -14.85 -17.51 18.50
N LEU A 90 -13.68 -16.87 18.33
CA LEU A 90 -13.51 -15.43 18.61
C LEU A 90 -14.42 -14.55 17.73
N VAL A 91 -14.55 -14.86 16.44
CA VAL A 91 -15.47 -14.12 15.55
C VAL A 91 -16.91 -14.22 16.02
N SER A 92 -17.37 -15.42 16.41
CA SER A 92 -18.73 -15.62 16.92
C SER A 92 -18.99 -14.85 18.22
N GLU A 93 -18.01 -14.80 19.12
CA GLU A 93 -18.09 -14.03 20.37
C GLU A 93 -18.15 -12.52 20.11
N ILE A 94 -17.34 -12.00 19.17
CA ILE A 94 -17.36 -10.58 18.79
C ILE A 94 -18.72 -10.21 18.19
N GLN A 95 -19.29 -11.04 17.31
CA GLN A 95 -20.61 -10.83 16.73
C GLN A 95 -21.71 -10.81 17.80
N LEU A 96 -21.62 -11.71 18.80
CA LEU A 96 -22.56 -11.73 19.92
C LEU A 96 -22.48 -10.43 20.75
N ILE A 97 -21.27 -9.96 21.08
CA ILE A 97 -21.07 -8.71 21.83
C ILE A 97 -21.58 -7.50 21.03
N GLN A 98 -21.34 -7.47 19.71
CA GLN A 98 -21.87 -6.41 18.83
C GLN A 98 -23.39 -6.37 18.85
N LYS A 99 -24.05 -7.53 18.81
CA LYS A 99 -25.51 -7.62 18.94
C LYS A 99 -25.98 -7.09 20.30
N GLN A 100 -25.32 -7.46 21.38
CA GLN A 100 -25.64 -6.96 22.74
C GLN A 100 -25.49 -5.44 22.85
N ILE A 101 -24.43 -4.87 22.27
CA ILE A 101 -24.22 -3.42 22.22
C ILE A 101 -25.34 -2.73 21.44
N LYS A 102 -25.73 -3.29 20.28
CA LYS A 102 -26.82 -2.74 19.45
C LYS A 102 -28.15 -2.77 20.19
N ASP A 103 -28.49 -3.88 20.82
CA ASP A 103 -29.73 -4.04 21.59
C ASP A 103 -29.75 -3.10 22.81
N LEU A 104 -28.61 -2.95 23.51
CA LEU A 104 -28.48 -2.04 24.65
C LEU A 104 -28.64 -0.57 24.22
N LYS A 105 -28.01 -0.16 23.10
CA LYS A 105 -28.16 1.20 22.55
C LYS A 105 -29.60 1.50 22.17
N GLN A 106 -30.30 0.55 21.55
CA GLN A 106 -31.71 0.70 21.21
C GLN A 106 -32.58 0.87 22.46
N ARG A 107 -32.36 0.06 23.50
CA ARG A 107 -33.11 0.17 24.76
C ARG A 107 -32.87 1.47 25.52
N ILE A 108 -31.64 1.99 25.48
CA ILE A 108 -31.32 3.31 26.02
C ILE A 108 -32.10 4.38 25.27
N ALA A 109 -32.18 4.31 23.94
CA ALA A 109 -32.98 5.23 23.12
C ALA A 109 -34.48 5.13 23.45
N ASP A 110 -34.98 3.93 23.72
CA ASP A 110 -36.38 3.67 24.08
C ASP A 110 -36.71 3.98 25.56
N GLY A 111 -35.72 4.40 26.37
CA GLY A 111 -35.90 4.71 27.80
C GLY A 111 -36.16 3.49 28.70
N THR A 112 -35.94 2.27 28.21
CA THR A 112 -36.27 1.01 28.93
C THR A 112 -35.15 0.47 29.83
N GLY A 113 -34.09 1.26 30.04
CA GLY A 113 -32.99 0.95 30.97
C GLY A 113 -32.13 -0.27 30.58
N PRO A 114 -31.09 -0.59 31.37
CA PRO A 114 -30.09 -1.61 31.04
C PRO A 114 -30.62 -3.06 30.99
N ILE A 115 -29.90 -3.93 30.29
CA ILE A 115 -30.18 -5.37 30.16
C ILE A 115 -29.60 -6.12 31.37
N ALA A 116 -30.40 -6.95 32.04
CA ALA A 116 -29.86 -8.03 32.87
C ALA A 116 -29.33 -9.11 31.92
N ALA A 117 -28.02 -9.33 31.89
CA ALA A 117 -27.41 -10.27 30.96
C ALA A 117 -27.95 -11.70 31.18
N PRO A 118 -28.27 -12.46 30.12
CA PRO A 118 -28.61 -13.88 30.26
C PRO A 118 -27.38 -14.62 30.80
N ALA A 119 -27.58 -15.48 31.80
CA ALA A 119 -26.52 -16.30 32.39
C ALA A 119 -25.84 -17.14 31.30
N THR A 120 -24.51 -17.05 31.20
CA THR A 120 -23.71 -17.86 30.28
C THR A 120 -23.90 -19.35 30.65
N PRO A 121 -24.23 -20.24 29.71
CA PRO A 121 -24.41 -21.66 29.99
C PRO A 121 -23.04 -22.34 30.14
N SER A 122 -22.37 -22.11 31.26
CA SER A 122 -21.09 -22.77 31.57
C SER A 122 -20.82 -22.75 33.07
N ASP A 123 -21.69 -23.40 33.86
CA ASP A 123 -21.31 -24.23 35.01
C ASP A 123 -22.56 -24.71 35.77
N PRO A 124 -22.66 -26.00 36.15
CA PRO A 124 -23.76 -26.47 36.99
C PRO A 124 -23.59 -25.99 38.44
N ALA A 125 -24.52 -25.11 38.84
CA ALA A 125 -25.00 -24.87 40.21
C ALA A 125 -24.05 -24.14 41.18
N ASP A 126 -23.83 -22.84 40.95
CA ASP A 126 -23.61 -21.90 42.06
C ASP A 126 -24.84 -20.97 42.18
N PRO A 127 -25.71 -21.15 43.19
CA PRO A 127 -26.96 -20.38 43.33
C PRO A 127 -26.76 -18.90 43.71
N ASN A 128 -25.52 -18.42 43.83
CA ASN A 128 -25.19 -17.03 44.19
C ASN A 128 -24.64 -16.19 43.03
N THR A 129 -24.77 -16.60 41.76
CA THR A 129 -24.38 -15.75 40.63
C THR A 129 -25.36 -14.60 40.46
N ALA A 130 -25.10 -13.48 41.15
CA ALA A 130 -25.81 -12.23 40.95
C ALA A 130 -25.72 -11.84 39.47
N THR A 131 -26.86 -11.54 38.85
CA THR A 131 -26.93 -10.96 37.51
C THR A 131 -26.16 -9.65 37.49
N VAL A 132 -24.93 -9.69 36.98
CA VAL A 132 -24.12 -8.50 36.76
C VAL A 132 -24.76 -7.75 35.59
N ALA A 133 -25.39 -6.61 35.89
CA ALA A 133 -25.83 -5.68 34.86
C ALA A 133 -24.57 -5.17 34.14
N MET A 134 -24.36 -5.61 32.91
CA MET A 134 -23.27 -5.07 32.09
C MET A 134 -23.72 -3.73 31.50
N ASP A 135 -22.97 -2.70 31.83
CA ASP A 135 -23.12 -1.39 31.21
C ASP A 135 -22.46 -1.38 29.81
N LEU A 136 -22.76 -0.33 29.03
CA LEU A 136 -22.23 -0.18 27.69
C LEU A 136 -20.68 -0.15 27.66
N PRO A 137 -19.99 0.56 28.58
CA PRO A 137 -18.54 0.53 28.66
C PRO A 137 -17.95 -0.86 28.88
N ALA A 138 -18.56 -1.70 29.73
CA ALA A 138 -18.06 -3.06 29.96
C ALA A 138 -18.19 -3.95 28.71
N LEU A 139 -19.28 -3.82 27.93
CA LEU A 139 -19.44 -4.54 26.67
C LEU A 139 -18.45 -4.07 25.61
N GLU A 140 -18.21 -2.76 25.51
CA GLU A 140 -17.21 -2.21 24.58
C GLU A 140 -15.80 -2.65 24.94
N ALA A 141 -15.42 -2.64 26.22
CA ALA A 141 -14.13 -3.16 26.70
C ALA A 141 -13.96 -4.64 26.37
N ARG A 142 -14.99 -5.47 26.60
CA ARG A 142 -14.98 -6.89 26.27
C ARG A 142 -14.81 -7.15 24.77
N MET A 143 -15.45 -6.33 23.92
CA MET A 143 -15.28 -6.41 22.47
C MET A 143 -13.82 -6.12 22.07
N THR A 144 -13.21 -5.10 22.66
CA THR A 144 -11.81 -4.72 22.42
C THR A 144 -10.86 -5.86 22.77
N THR A 145 -10.98 -6.45 23.97
CA THR A 145 -10.15 -7.60 24.39
C THR A 145 -10.26 -8.79 23.44
N LYS A 146 -11.46 -9.06 22.90
CA LYS A 146 -11.67 -10.17 21.95
C LYS A 146 -11.11 -9.87 20.57
N ARG A 147 -11.15 -8.62 20.11
CA ARG A 147 -10.49 -8.17 18.87
C ARG A 147 -8.97 -8.28 18.97
N GLU A 148 -8.39 -7.90 20.11
CA GLU A 148 -6.95 -8.05 20.35
C GLU A 148 -6.53 -9.52 20.31
N ALA A 149 -7.27 -10.41 20.99
CA ALA A 149 -7.01 -11.85 20.94
C ALA A 149 -7.08 -12.41 19.51
N LEU A 150 -8.03 -11.93 18.70
CA LEU A 150 -8.14 -12.31 17.29
C LEU A 150 -6.93 -11.82 16.48
N TYR A 151 -6.50 -10.59 16.67
CA TYR A 151 -5.36 -10.03 15.94
C TYR A 151 -4.02 -10.67 16.33
N ILE A 152 -3.86 -11.07 17.59
CA ILE A 152 -2.72 -11.87 18.03
C ILE A 152 -2.72 -13.23 17.34
N LEU A 153 -3.88 -13.90 17.28
CA LEU A 153 -4.01 -15.22 16.65
C LEU A 153 -3.77 -15.19 15.13
N LEU A 154 -4.12 -14.07 14.47
CA LEU A 154 -3.88 -13.85 13.05
C LEU A 154 -2.45 -13.39 12.72
N GLY A 155 -1.58 -13.22 13.74
CA GLY A 155 -0.23 -12.69 13.55
C GLY A 155 -0.20 -11.25 13.05
N ILE A 156 -1.31 -10.52 13.19
CA ILE A 156 -1.40 -9.08 12.85
C ILE A 156 -0.73 -8.25 13.95
N ILE A 157 -0.80 -8.71 15.19
CA ILE A 157 -0.17 -8.10 16.36
C ILE A 157 0.69 -9.19 17.02
N GLU A 158 1.98 -8.96 17.19
CA GLU A 158 2.81 -9.89 17.97
C GLU A 158 2.47 -9.75 19.47
N PRO A 159 2.29 -10.86 20.20
CA PRO A 159 2.07 -10.79 21.64
C PRO A 159 3.33 -10.23 22.29
N VAL A 160 3.19 -9.11 23.00
CA VAL A 160 4.29 -8.52 23.77
C VAL A 160 4.50 -9.35 25.03
N GLU A 161 5.33 -10.39 24.94
CA GLU A 161 5.91 -11.02 26.13
C GLU A 161 6.92 -10.06 26.75
N ILE A 162 6.54 -9.42 27.85
CA ILE A 162 7.50 -8.69 28.69
C ILE A 162 8.26 -9.76 29.49
N GLN A 163 9.31 -10.34 28.89
CA GLN A 163 10.34 -11.04 29.64
C GLN A 163 11.15 -10.00 30.42
N THR A 164 10.83 -9.82 31.69
CA THR A 164 11.76 -9.19 32.63
C THR A 164 12.82 -10.21 33.02
N ASP A 165 13.74 -10.52 32.11
CA ASP A 165 14.91 -11.32 32.44
C ASP A 165 16.12 -10.41 32.67
N VAL A 166 16.62 -10.48 33.89
CA VAL A 166 17.79 -9.75 34.36
C VAL A 166 19.00 -10.26 33.59
N MET A 167 19.79 -9.34 33.05
CA MET A 167 21.02 -9.63 32.31
C MET A 167 21.90 -10.64 33.05
N ASP A 168 22.25 -11.73 32.37
CA ASP A 168 23.52 -12.41 32.62
C ASP A 168 24.30 -12.63 31.32
N ARG A 169 25.61 -12.36 31.41
CA ARG A 169 26.52 -12.18 30.28
C ARG A 169 26.97 -13.50 29.63
N ASN A 170 27.34 -13.38 28.35
CA ASN A 170 28.20 -14.26 27.54
C ASN A 170 27.60 -15.61 27.09
N THR A 171 27.50 -15.87 25.77
CA THR A 171 28.56 -16.42 24.90
C THR A 171 27.97 -16.98 23.57
N ARG A 172 28.75 -16.88 22.49
CA ARG A 172 28.82 -17.72 21.26
C ARG A 172 28.03 -17.33 20.00
N VAL A 173 28.83 -16.73 19.11
CA VAL A 173 28.90 -16.87 17.65
C VAL A 173 28.43 -18.25 17.14
N GLY A 174 27.44 -18.25 16.26
CA GLY A 174 27.04 -19.37 15.41
C GLY A 174 26.68 -18.87 14.01
N ALA A 175 27.61 -19.02 13.07
CA ALA A 175 27.46 -18.56 11.69
C ALA A 175 26.42 -19.39 10.92
N LEU A 176 25.27 -18.80 10.62
CA LEU A 176 24.33 -19.32 9.64
C LEU A 176 24.71 -18.79 8.25
N ARG A 177 25.22 -19.70 7.41
CA ARG A 177 25.46 -19.46 5.99
C ARG A 177 24.11 -19.32 5.26
N ARG A 178 23.71 -18.09 4.92
CA ARG A 178 22.61 -17.83 3.97
C ARG A 178 23.18 -17.53 2.58
N ASN A 179 22.58 -18.14 1.56
CA ASN A 179 22.94 -18.00 0.14
C ASN A 179 22.67 -16.56 -0.37
N PRO A 180 23.64 -15.89 -1.04
CA PRO A 180 23.48 -14.54 -1.55
C PRO A 180 23.00 -14.58 -3.01
N ARG A 181 21.69 -14.56 -3.24
CA ARG A 181 21.11 -14.24 -4.56
C ARG A 181 19.82 -13.41 -4.46
N THR A 182 19.72 -12.59 -3.43
CA THR A 182 18.87 -11.40 -3.47
C THR A 182 19.68 -10.31 -4.16
N ILE A 183 19.05 -9.53 -5.05
CA ILE A 183 19.62 -8.32 -5.63
C ILE A 183 20.36 -7.59 -4.51
N ALA A 184 21.67 -7.43 -4.66
CA ALA A 184 22.50 -6.74 -3.69
C ALA A 184 22.00 -5.30 -3.64
N ASP A 185 21.09 -5.04 -2.71
CA ASP A 185 20.84 -3.73 -2.16
C ASP A 185 22.17 -3.32 -1.54
N THR A 186 23.01 -2.71 -2.36
CA THR A 186 24.34 -2.19 -2.00
C THR A 186 24.19 -0.84 -1.31
N ARG A 187 22.99 -0.53 -0.79
CA ARG A 187 22.84 0.45 0.27
C ARG A 187 23.50 -0.12 1.52
N GLU A 188 24.56 0.55 1.94
CA GLU A 188 25.35 0.24 3.13
C GLU A 188 24.42 -0.20 4.28
N GLU A 189 24.69 -1.37 4.85
CA GLU A 189 24.01 -1.92 6.04
C GLU A 189 24.06 -0.98 7.27
N GLU A 190 24.70 0.19 7.15
CA GLU A 190 24.87 1.19 8.21
C GLU A 190 23.62 2.00 8.53
N GLU A 191 22.59 1.99 7.68
CA GLU A 191 21.36 2.74 7.92
C GLU A 191 20.23 1.82 8.45
N ASN A 192 20.54 1.03 9.47
CA ASN A 192 19.51 0.34 10.24
C ASN A 192 18.70 1.36 11.05
N ALA A 193 17.40 1.09 11.23
CA ALA A 193 16.58 1.87 12.14
C ALA A 193 17.24 1.86 13.53
N THR A 194 17.67 3.03 14.01
CA THR A 194 18.15 3.18 15.38
C THR A 194 16.92 3.31 16.28
N PRO A 195 17.06 3.25 17.62
CA PRO A 195 15.96 3.58 18.52
C PRO A 195 15.34 4.94 18.21
N ASP A 196 16.10 5.80 17.55
CA ASP A 196 15.74 7.17 17.26
C ASP A 196 15.07 7.39 15.91
N THR A 197 15.01 6.37 15.04
CA THR A 197 14.60 6.54 13.64
C THR A 197 13.49 5.57 13.23
N ILE A 198 12.54 6.08 12.45
CA ILE A 198 11.45 5.28 11.88
C ILE A 198 11.64 5.26 10.37
N ARG A 199 11.80 4.06 9.80
CA ARG A 199 11.82 3.88 8.35
C ARG A 199 10.39 3.62 7.86
N VAL A 200 9.90 4.48 6.98
CA VAL A 200 8.57 4.37 6.38
C VAL A 200 8.71 4.01 4.92
N TRP A 201 7.96 2.99 4.48
CA TRP A 201 7.84 2.60 3.09
C TRP A 201 6.42 2.83 2.63
N GLN A 202 6.26 3.44 1.46
CA GLN A 202 4.94 3.64 0.88
C GLN A 202 4.96 3.52 -0.63
N HIS A 203 3.88 2.97 -1.16
CA HIS A 203 3.64 2.83 -2.58
C HIS A 203 2.41 3.67 -2.99
N ASP A 204 2.56 4.52 -4.01
CA ASP A 204 1.42 5.12 -4.70
C ASP A 204 1.00 4.20 -5.86
N ILE A 205 -0.19 3.63 -5.73
CA ILE A 205 -0.76 2.71 -6.71
C ILE A 205 -1.62 3.42 -7.76
N SER A 206 -1.84 4.73 -7.60
CA SER A 206 -2.67 5.56 -8.47
C SER A 206 -1.90 6.24 -9.60
N VAL A 207 -0.59 5.98 -9.66
CA VAL A 207 0.33 6.50 -10.66
C VAL A 207 -0.06 6.02 -12.05
N GLN A 208 -0.04 6.94 -13.02
CA GLN A 208 -0.24 6.62 -14.44
C GLN A 208 1.06 6.82 -15.24
N ASP A 209 1.23 6.01 -16.26
CA ASP A 209 2.35 6.06 -17.20
C ASP A 209 2.58 7.46 -17.79
N GLY A 210 3.86 7.83 -17.90
CA GLY A 210 4.27 9.09 -18.53
C GLY A 210 4.04 10.34 -17.67
N GLN A 211 3.43 10.20 -16.49
CA GLN A 211 3.30 11.32 -15.56
C GLN A 211 4.65 11.64 -14.89
N SER A 212 4.85 12.91 -14.56
CA SER A 212 5.91 13.33 -13.65
C SER A 212 5.27 13.65 -12.31
N LEU A 213 5.74 12.98 -11.26
CA LEU A 213 5.15 13.08 -9.92
C LEU A 213 6.19 13.57 -8.93
N ARG A 214 5.73 14.35 -7.96
CA ARG A 214 6.53 14.76 -6.80
C ARG A 214 5.83 14.25 -5.56
N TYR A 215 6.60 13.76 -4.61
CA TYR A 215 6.08 13.25 -3.36
C TYR A 215 6.49 14.17 -2.22
N ARG A 216 5.64 14.20 -1.19
CA ARG A 216 5.97 14.73 0.13
C ARG A 216 5.37 13.77 1.15
N ILE A 217 6.13 13.44 2.18
CA ILE A 217 5.69 12.52 3.23
C ILE A 217 5.58 13.33 4.52
N ILE A 218 4.44 13.20 5.19
CA ILE A 218 4.21 13.76 6.52
C ILE A 218 3.88 12.58 7.42
N VAL A 219 4.77 12.27 8.35
CA VAL A 219 4.54 11.21 9.33
C VAL A 219 3.93 11.85 10.56
N LYS A 220 2.72 11.41 10.93
CA LYS A 220 2.04 11.81 12.17
C LYS A 220 1.96 10.63 13.11
N VAL A 221 2.50 10.80 14.30
CA VAL A 221 2.50 9.78 15.35
C VAL A 221 1.68 10.27 16.52
N LEU A 222 0.94 9.37 17.18
CA LEU A 222 0.20 9.75 18.38
C LEU A 222 1.18 10.17 19.48
N ASN A 223 0.90 11.30 20.12
CA ASN A 223 1.73 11.82 21.18
C ASN A 223 1.47 11.05 22.49
N PRO A 224 2.43 10.28 23.02
CA PRO A 224 2.22 9.56 24.28
C PRO A 224 2.06 10.51 25.48
N LEU A 225 2.49 11.77 25.35
CA LEU A 225 2.43 12.79 26.41
C LEU A 225 1.11 13.58 26.43
N PHE A 226 0.20 13.30 25.50
CA PHE A 226 -1.08 14.00 25.40
C PHE A 226 -1.87 13.84 26.71
N PHE A 227 -2.16 14.98 27.37
CA PHE A 227 -2.82 15.05 28.67
C PHE A 227 -2.17 14.23 29.81
N GLN A 228 -0.88 13.90 29.72
CA GLN A 228 -0.18 13.22 30.82
C GLN A 228 0.24 14.23 31.89
N PRO A 229 -0.24 14.14 33.14
CA PRO A 229 0.05 15.14 34.17
C PRO A 229 1.47 15.03 34.76
N GLN A 230 2.14 13.89 34.57
CA GLN A 230 3.46 13.60 35.15
C GLN A 230 4.61 13.74 34.16
N VAL A 231 4.59 14.77 33.31
CA VAL A 231 5.72 15.12 32.44
C VAL A 231 6.55 16.27 33.01
N PRO A 232 7.88 16.29 32.79
CA PRO A 232 8.72 17.45 33.09
C PRO A 232 8.13 18.73 32.51
N LYS A 233 8.22 19.84 33.24
CA LYS A 233 7.60 21.13 32.86
C LYS A 233 7.96 21.57 31.43
N THR A 234 9.20 21.33 31.01
CA THR A 234 9.68 21.64 29.65
C THR A 234 8.94 20.85 28.56
N GLN A 235 8.72 19.55 28.77
CA GLN A 235 7.96 18.71 27.84
C GLN A 235 6.46 18.98 27.93
N HIS A 236 5.96 19.30 29.13
CA HIS A 236 4.56 19.63 29.34
C HIS A 236 4.17 20.90 28.57
N GLU A 237 4.99 21.96 28.62
CA GLU A 237 4.74 23.20 27.87
C GLU A 237 4.75 22.98 26.35
N GLU A 238 5.56 22.04 25.86
CA GLU A 238 5.72 21.79 24.43
C GLU A 238 4.73 20.77 23.86
N TYR A 239 4.38 19.72 24.60
CA TYR A 239 3.68 18.55 24.05
C TYR A 239 2.33 18.23 24.70
N PHE A 240 2.01 18.74 25.89
CA PHE A 240 0.83 18.29 26.67
C PHE A 240 -0.50 18.39 25.91
N GLU A 241 -0.69 19.46 25.15
CA GLU A 241 -1.93 19.71 24.38
C GLU A 241 -1.88 19.20 22.93
N LYS A 242 -0.76 18.59 22.51
CA LYS A 242 -0.60 18.07 21.14
C LYS A 242 -1.09 16.64 21.04
N PHE A 243 -2.15 16.40 20.28
CA PHE A 243 -2.67 15.03 20.07
C PHE A 243 -1.72 14.16 19.23
N THR A 244 -1.06 14.77 18.24
CA THR A 244 -0.11 14.11 17.35
C THR A 244 1.19 14.90 17.28
N LEU A 245 2.30 14.19 17.12
CA LEU A 245 3.61 14.76 16.76
C LEU A 245 3.82 14.53 15.26
N ALA A 246 4.33 15.54 14.56
CA ALA A 246 4.61 15.44 13.12
C ALA A 246 6.13 15.55 12.85
N SER A 247 6.60 14.87 11.81
CA SER A 247 8.02 14.71 11.46
C SER A 247 8.84 16.01 11.28
N ASN A 248 8.20 17.17 11.16
CA ASN A 248 8.87 18.44 10.86
C ASN A 248 8.82 19.46 12.01
N GLU A 249 8.50 19.03 13.22
CA GLU A 249 8.32 19.92 14.37
C GLU A 249 9.65 20.33 15.06
N LYS A 250 10.78 20.40 14.34
CA LYS A 250 12.02 20.91 14.95
C LYS A 250 11.99 22.44 15.06
N GLY A 251 11.54 22.92 16.23
CA GLY A 251 12.04 24.15 16.84
C GLY A 251 11.40 25.46 16.40
N THR A 252 10.37 25.46 15.55
CA THR A 252 9.60 26.69 15.28
C THR A 252 8.39 26.71 16.21
N PRO A 253 8.31 27.62 17.19
CA PRO A 253 7.21 27.65 18.14
C PRO A 253 5.87 27.77 17.41
N VAL A 254 4.96 26.85 17.72
CA VAL A 254 3.67 26.50 17.08
C VAL A 254 2.65 27.66 17.01
N ARG A 255 3.02 28.89 17.39
CA ARG A 255 2.09 30.03 17.40
C ARG A 255 1.75 30.61 16.03
N GLN A 256 2.41 30.19 14.96
CA GLN A 256 1.97 30.49 13.59
C GLN A 256 1.77 29.17 12.84
N LEU A 257 0.53 28.69 12.90
CA LEU A 257 -0.03 27.58 12.13
C LEU A 257 -0.17 27.97 10.63
N ASN A 258 0.84 28.63 10.07
CA ASN A 258 0.94 28.86 8.65
C ASN A 258 1.61 27.63 8.03
N TYR A 259 1.06 27.20 6.90
CA TYR A 259 1.25 25.96 6.13
C TYR A 259 2.70 25.58 5.72
N GLU A 260 3.73 26.13 6.35
CA GLU A 260 5.14 26.06 5.96
C GLU A 260 5.95 24.94 6.64
N LEU A 261 5.34 24.21 7.59
CA LEU A 261 5.89 22.95 8.12
C LEU A 261 5.62 21.84 7.10
N GLN A 262 6.39 21.80 6.01
CA GLN A 262 6.32 20.72 5.03
C GLN A 262 7.73 20.27 4.69
N THR A 263 7.96 18.95 4.69
CA THR A 263 9.14 18.36 4.06
C THR A 263 9.21 18.88 2.62
N PRO A 264 10.41 19.23 2.11
CA PRO A 264 10.52 19.69 0.75
C PRO A 264 9.97 18.61 -0.18
N TRP A 265 9.24 19.04 -1.22
CA TRP A 265 8.83 18.14 -2.27
C TRP A 265 10.07 17.44 -2.86
N THR A 266 9.98 16.13 -3.08
CA THR A 266 11.03 15.41 -3.82
C THR A 266 11.27 16.05 -5.18
N GLU A 267 12.42 15.77 -5.77
CA GLU A 267 12.60 16.03 -7.19
C GLU A 267 11.52 15.31 -8.02
N PRO A 268 11.12 15.85 -9.18
CA PRO A 268 10.16 15.20 -10.05
C PRO A 268 10.65 13.81 -10.46
N VAL A 269 9.89 12.78 -10.11
CA VAL A 269 10.12 11.43 -10.56
C VAL A 269 9.29 11.19 -11.80
N GLN A 270 9.96 10.90 -12.91
CA GLN A 270 9.31 10.55 -14.15
C GLN A 270 8.88 9.09 -14.11
N VAL A 271 7.58 8.86 -14.27
CA VAL A 271 7.00 7.53 -14.41
C VAL A 271 7.24 7.12 -15.86
N LEU A 272 8.24 6.28 -16.07
CA LEU A 272 8.52 5.73 -17.39
C LEU A 272 7.27 5.01 -17.90
N SER A 273 6.94 5.20 -19.18
CA SER A 273 5.88 4.43 -19.84
C SER A 273 6.18 2.95 -19.65
N GLU A 274 5.26 2.21 -19.05
CA GLU A 274 5.52 0.83 -18.62
C GLU A 274 5.66 -0.09 -19.84
N HIS A 275 5.16 0.32 -21.01
CA HIS A 275 5.17 -0.46 -22.23
C HIS A 275 6.37 -0.16 -23.14
N HIS A 276 7.08 -1.20 -23.52
CA HIS A 276 8.02 -1.22 -24.63
C HIS A 276 7.58 -2.29 -25.62
N PHE A 277 7.79 -2.08 -26.92
CA PHE A 277 7.65 -3.17 -27.88
C PHE A 277 8.85 -3.21 -28.81
N PHE A 278 9.04 -4.33 -29.49
CA PHE A 278 10.12 -4.57 -30.45
C PHE A 278 9.63 -5.46 -31.58
N LEU A 279 10.04 -5.18 -32.80
CA LEU A 279 9.82 -6.05 -33.94
C LEU A 279 10.72 -7.28 -33.81
N SER A 280 10.14 -8.47 -33.73
CA SER A 280 10.89 -9.72 -33.51
C SER A 280 10.92 -10.64 -34.72
N GLY A 281 9.93 -10.55 -35.60
CA GLY A 281 9.83 -11.37 -36.81
C GLY A 281 8.87 -10.80 -37.84
N ALA A 282 8.95 -11.29 -39.07
CA ALA A 282 8.10 -10.85 -40.18
C ALA A 282 7.89 -11.98 -41.20
N SER A 283 6.68 -12.06 -41.76
CA SER A 283 6.34 -13.03 -42.81
C SER A 283 5.59 -12.35 -43.94
N LYS A 284 6.26 -12.22 -45.09
CA LYS A 284 5.70 -11.64 -46.32
C LYS A 284 4.57 -12.51 -46.90
N ALA A 285 4.64 -13.83 -46.72
CA ALA A 285 3.64 -14.76 -47.25
C ALA A 285 2.27 -14.58 -46.56
N THR A 286 2.26 -14.30 -45.26
CA THR A 286 1.05 -14.11 -44.46
C THR A 286 0.67 -12.64 -44.23
N GLN A 287 1.51 -11.71 -44.71
CA GLN A 287 1.39 -10.27 -44.49
C GLN A 287 1.26 -9.91 -43.00
N THR A 288 2.04 -10.58 -42.16
CA THR A 288 2.07 -10.41 -40.71
C THR A 288 3.46 -10.04 -40.25
N THR A 289 3.54 -9.38 -39.10
CA THR A 289 4.79 -9.21 -38.36
C THR A 289 4.59 -9.58 -36.90
N THR A 290 5.59 -10.18 -36.28
CA THR A 290 5.58 -10.53 -34.86
C THR A 290 6.25 -9.40 -34.09
N ILE A 291 5.55 -8.90 -33.07
CA ILE A 291 6.06 -7.91 -32.12
C ILE A 291 6.14 -8.53 -30.73
N GLU A 292 7.22 -8.24 -30.00
CA GLU A 292 7.34 -8.53 -28.57
C GLU A 292 6.95 -7.28 -27.80
N VAL A 293 5.94 -7.35 -26.94
CA VAL A 293 5.57 -6.28 -26.02
C VAL A 293 6.01 -6.66 -24.61
N TYR A 294 6.63 -5.71 -23.93
CA TYR A 294 7.08 -5.75 -22.56
C TYR A 294 6.25 -4.75 -21.76
N CYS A 295 5.76 -5.16 -20.59
CA CYS A 295 5.18 -4.23 -19.64
C CYS A 295 5.61 -4.57 -18.21
N ILE A 296 5.60 -3.60 -17.30
CA ILE A 296 5.69 -3.91 -15.87
C ILE A 296 4.29 -4.25 -15.36
N PHE A 297 4.17 -5.33 -14.61
CA PHE A 297 2.95 -5.65 -13.87
C PHE A 297 3.35 -6.24 -12.51
N ASN A 298 2.80 -5.68 -11.42
CA ASN A 298 3.09 -6.13 -10.06
C ASN A 298 4.59 -6.26 -9.70
N GLY A 299 5.39 -5.26 -10.03
CA GLY A 299 6.82 -5.33 -9.66
C GLY A 299 7.69 -6.02 -10.69
N GLN A 300 7.10 -6.66 -11.69
CA GLN A 300 7.80 -7.64 -12.52
C GLN A 300 7.56 -7.33 -13.99
N TRP A 301 8.62 -7.47 -14.79
CA TRP A 301 8.49 -7.42 -16.24
C TRP A 301 7.71 -8.63 -16.74
N GLN A 302 6.75 -8.36 -17.62
CA GLN A 302 5.97 -9.34 -18.35
C GLN A 302 6.25 -9.17 -19.84
N ARG A 303 6.26 -10.28 -20.59
CA ARG A 303 6.47 -10.28 -22.04
C ARG A 303 5.38 -11.08 -22.75
N ARG A 304 4.90 -10.56 -23.88
CA ARG A 304 4.04 -11.30 -24.79
C ARG A 304 4.38 -10.99 -26.24
N GLU A 305 4.30 -12.01 -27.09
CA GLU A 305 4.41 -11.87 -28.54
C GLU A 305 3.01 -11.74 -29.16
N PHE A 306 2.90 -10.87 -30.17
CA PHE A 306 1.69 -10.68 -30.95
C PHE A 306 2.04 -10.71 -32.44
N ASP A 307 1.27 -11.47 -33.21
CA ASP A 307 1.29 -11.37 -34.67
C ASP A 307 0.29 -10.31 -35.10
N VAL A 308 0.78 -9.24 -35.72
CA VAL A 308 -0.02 -8.06 -36.10
C VAL A 308 0.02 -7.84 -37.61
N LYS A 309 -1.07 -7.27 -38.14
CA LYS A 309 -1.27 -6.85 -39.53
C LYS A 309 -1.62 -5.35 -39.60
N PRO A 310 -1.54 -4.72 -40.78
CA PRO A 310 -2.10 -3.38 -41.00
C PRO A 310 -3.54 -3.28 -40.50
N GLY A 311 -3.79 -2.30 -39.63
CA GLY A 311 -5.06 -2.07 -38.93
C GLY A 311 -5.11 -2.60 -37.50
N ASP A 312 -4.21 -3.51 -37.10
CA ASP A 312 -4.22 -4.09 -35.75
C ASP A 312 -3.59 -3.14 -34.72
N PRO A 313 -4.08 -3.11 -33.47
CA PRO A 313 -3.43 -2.41 -32.37
C PRO A 313 -2.13 -3.10 -31.96
N ILE A 314 -1.15 -2.31 -31.49
CA ILE A 314 0.11 -2.81 -30.94
C ILE A 314 -0.12 -3.21 -29.47
N GLY A 315 -0.32 -4.51 -29.28
CA GLY A 315 -0.65 -5.11 -27.99
C GLY A 315 -2.15 -5.09 -27.68
N GLN A 316 -2.55 -5.86 -26.66
CA GLN A 316 -3.95 -6.03 -26.25
C GLN A 316 -4.03 -6.45 -24.78
N MET A 317 -5.26 -6.60 -24.27
CA MET A 317 -5.49 -7.23 -22.97
C MET A 317 -5.11 -8.71 -23.05
N VAL A 318 -4.22 -9.17 -22.18
CA VAL A 318 -3.76 -10.56 -22.14
C VAL A 318 -3.91 -11.12 -20.74
N GLN A 319 -4.29 -12.40 -20.66
CA GLN A 319 -4.32 -13.12 -19.41
C GLN A 319 -2.95 -13.70 -19.07
N PHE A 320 -2.42 -13.34 -17.90
CA PHE A 320 -1.23 -13.95 -17.31
C PHE A 320 -1.64 -14.79 -16.10
N GLN A 321 -1.02 -15.97 -15.94
CA GLN A 321 -1.06 -16.68 -14.66
C GLN A 321 0.06 -16.14 -13.78
N LEU A 322 -0.31 -15.46 -12.69
CA LEU A 322 0.59 -14.84 -11.74
C LEU A 322 0.19 -15.29 -10.34
N ASP A 323 1.11 -15.92 -9.63
CA ASP A 323 0.89 -16.44 -8.27
C ASP A 323 -0.33 -17.37 -8.16
N GLY A 324 -0.59 -18.17 -9.21
CA GLY A 324 -1.73 -19.10 -9.28
C GLY A 324 -3.07 -18.46 -9.67
N GLU A 325 -3.12 -17.14 -9.86
CA GLU A 325 -4.30 -16.42 -10.30
C GLU A 325 -4.19 -15.98 -11.76
N THR A 326 -5.30 -16.05 -12.51
CA THR A 326 -5.35 -15.47 -13.86
C THR A 326 -5.70 -13.99 -13.77
N LYS A 327 -4.78 -13.12 -14.18
CA LYS A 327 -4.95 -11.66 -14.19
C LYS A 327 -4.95 -11.12 -15.61
N ASN A 328 -5.89 -10.22 -15.89
CA ASN A 328 -5.94 -9.47 -17.14
C ASN A 328 -4.94 -8.31 -17.06
N VAL A 329 -3.92 -8.32 -17.92
CA VAL A 329 -2.89 -7.30 -18.01
C VAL A 329 -3.06 -6.53 -19.31
N ASN A 330 -3.11 -5.20 -19.23
CA ASN A 330 -3.17 -4.36 -20.42
C ASN A 330 -1.77 -4.17 -21.01
N MET A 331 -1.52 -4.78 -22.17
CA MET A 331 -0.27 -4.60 -22.91
C MET A 331 -0.43 -3.68 -24.13
N ASN A 332 -1.51 -2.90 -24.21
CA ASN A 332 -1.71 -1.96 -25.31
C ASN A 332 -0.72 -0.78 -25.21
N VAL A 333 0.12 -0.61 -26.22
CA VAL A 333 1.12 0.46 -26.29
C VAL A 333 0.49 1.81 -26.68
N GLY A 334 -0.73 1.79 -27.22
CA GLY A 334 -1.42 2.95 -27.77
C GLY A 334 -1.07 3.23 -29.24
N GLY A 335 -0.46 2.27 -29.93
CA GLY A 335 -0.14 2.37 -31.36
C GLY A 335 -1.03 1.47 -32.22
N VAL A 336 -1.18 1.82 -33.50
CA VAL A 336 -1.89 1.01 -34.52
C VAL A 336 -0.97 0.79 -35.71
N VAL A 337 -0.86 -0.46 -36.17
CA VAL A 337 -0.06 -0.78 -37.37
C VAL A 337 -0.73 -0.17 -38.59
N VAL A 338 0.03 0.58 -39.38
CA VAL A 338 -0.46 1.24 -40.59
C VAL A 338 -0.05 0.47 -41.83
N ASP A 339 1.21 0.06 -41.91
CA ASP A 339 1.76 -0.68 -43.05
C ASP A 339 3.02 -1.47 -42.65
N ILE A 340 3.39 -2.46 -43.48
CA ILE A 340 4.58 -3.29 -43.30
C ILE A 340 5.36 -3.35 -44.62
N ASP A 341 6.50 -2.69 -44.65
CA ASP A 341 7.42 -2.69 -45.79
C ASP A 341 8.47 -3.80 -45.61
N TYR A 342 8.27 -4.93 -46.28
CA TYR A 342 9.15 -6.10 -46.21
C TYR A 342 10.47 -5.96 -46.98
N ASP A 343 10.63 -4.88 -47.75
CA ASP A 343 11.76 -4.67 -48.66
C ASP A 343 12.48 -3.33 -48.38
N ALA A 344 12.31 -2.78 -47.17
CA ALA A 344 12.92 -1.52 -46.76
C ALA A 344 14.46 -1.60 -46.78
N PRO A 345 15.17 -0.54 -47.20
CA PRO A 345 16.64 -0.53 -47.15
C PRO A 345 17.12 -0.54 -45.69
N SER A 346 18.13 -1.37 -45.40
CA SER A 346 18.83 -1.38 -44.11
C SER A 346 19.61 -0.08 -43.90
N ALA A 347 19.57 0.45 -42.67
CA ALA A 347 20.31 1.66 -42.31
C ALA A 347 21.83 1.40 -42.23
N GLU A 348 22.23 0.20 -41.82
CA GLU A 348 23.64 -0.20 -41.71
C GLU A 348 24.24 -0.63 -43.06
N SER A 349 23.41 -1.14 -43.97
CA SER A 349 23.86 -1.70 -45.24
C SER A 349 22.83 -1.44 -46.35
N PRO A 350 22.98 -0.40 -47.18
CA PRO A 350 22.00 -0.03 -48.20
C PRO A 350 21.64 -1.14 -49.21
N ASN A 351 22.52 -2.12 -49.40
CA ASN A 351 22.30 -3.28 -50.28
C ASN A 351 21.55 -4.44 -49.60
N LYS A 352 21.34 -4.38 -48.29
CA LYS A 352 20.52 -5.33 -47.53
C LYS A 352 19.12 -4.77 -47.38
N LYS A 353 18.14 -5.65 -47.45
CA LYS A 353 16.75 -5.35 -47.18
C LYS A 353 16.40 -5.80 -45.76
N THR A 354 15.55 -5.04 -45.10
CA THR A 354 14.98 -5.32 -43.79
C THR A 354 13.47 -5.14 -43.84
N THR A 355 12.77 -5.63 -42.80
CA THR A 355 11.36 -5.32 -42.64
C THR A 355 11.22 -4.05 -41.81
N ARG A 356 10.40 -3.11 -42.29
CA ARG A 356 10.03 -1.88 -41.59
C ARG A 356 8.55 -1.90 -41.25
N LEU A 357 8.25 -1.80 -39.96
CA LEU A 357 6.91 -1.57 -39.45
C LEU A 357 6.63 -0.06 -39.45
N ILE A 358 5.52 0.35 -40.06
CA ILE A 358 5.00 1.71 -40.01
C ILE A 358 3.77 1.69 -39.12
N TYR A 359 3.73 2.52 -38.08
CA TYR A 359 2.63 2.56 -37.14
C TYR A 359 2.26 4.00 -36.78
N TYR A 360 1.00 4.20 -36.42
CA TYR A 360 0.51 5.44 -35.85
C TYR A 360 0.63 5.35 -34.34
N ASP A 361 1.40 6.24 -33.73
CA ASP A 361 1.51 6.36 -32.29
C ASP A 361 0.44 7.33 -31.77
N GLY A 362 -0.56 6.80 -31.06
CA GLY A 362 -1.65 7.58 -30.49
C GLY A 362 -1.22 8.52 -29.36
N LYS A 363 -0.05 8.30 -28.74
CA LYS A 363 0.46 9.21 -27.69
C LYS A 363 1.01 10.50 -28.29
N THR A 364 1.79 10.38 -29.36
CA THR A 364 2.41 11.53 -30.05
C THR A 364 1.56 12.07 -31.21
N ASN A 365 0.53 11.33 -31.64
CA ASN A 365 -0.27 11.60 -32.83
C ASN A 365 0.58 11.69 -34.12
N THR A 366 1.65 10.89 -34.21
CA THR A 366 2.55 10.88 -35.37
C THR A 366 2.72 9.48 -35.95
N LEU A 367 3.07 9.42 -37.24
CA LEU A 367 3.55 8.18 -37.84
C LEU A 367 4.99 7.94 -37.43
N GLN A 368 5.25 6.73 -36.94
CA GLN A 368 6.54 6.26 -36.50
C GLN A 368 6.92 5.01 -37.29
N THR A 369 8.22 4.75 -37.37
CA THR A 369 8.74 3.57 -38.04
C THR A 369 9.72 2.83 -37.16
N ARG A 370 9.73 1.50 -37.26
CA ARG A 370 10.73 0.64 -36.64
C ARG A 370 11.17 -0.43 -37.61
N THR A 371 12.46 -0.76 -37.61
CA THR A 371 12.98 -1.83 -38.46
C THR A 371 13.33 -3.08 -37.65
N LEU A 372 13.25 -4.23 -38.29
CA LEU A 372 13.55 -5.51 -37.66
C LEU A 372 15.03 -5.60 -37.25
N GLU A 373 15.90 -4.97 -38.04
CA GLU A 373 17.34 -4.90 -37.78
C GLU A 373 17.64 -4.11 -36.50
N GLU A 374 17.10 -2.89 -36.37
CA GLU A 374 17.28 -2.05 -35.18
C GLU A 374 16.74 -2.69 -33.90
N ASP A 375 15.64 -3.45 -34.01
CA ASP A 375 14.98 -4.08 -32.86
C ASP A 375 15.57 -5.47 -32.51
N GLN A 376 16.25 -6.14 -33.45
CA GLN A 376 16.93 -7.40 -33.19
C GLN A 376 18.12 -7.21 -32.24
N ASP A 377 18.94 -6.20 -32.48
CA ASP A 377 20.17 -5.94 -31.71
C ASP A 377 20.00 -4.80 -30.69
N ASN A 378 18.74 -4.46 -30.36
CA ASN A 378 18.45 -3.38 -29.44
C ASN A 378 18.91 -3.70 -28.00
N THR A 379 19.85 -2.91 -27.47
CA THR A 379 20.38 -3.08 -26.10
C THR A 379 19.30 -3.03 -25.03
N LYS A 380 18.25 -2.23 -25.23
CA LYS A 380 17.13 -2.15 -24.29
C LYS A 380 16.28 -3.42 -24.31
N ARG A 381 16.07 -4.03 -25.47
CA ARG A 381 15.38 -5.31 -25.60
C ARG A 381 16.11 -6.41 -24.82
N GLU A 382 17.44 -6.46 -24.94
CA GLU A 382 18.27 -7.43 -24.22
C GLU A 382 18.35 -7.17 -22.71
N GLU A 383 18.32 -5.91 -22.28
CA GLU A 383 18.14 -5.55 -20.86
C GLU A 383 16.80 -6.05 -20.32
N LEU A 384 15.70 -5.79 -21.05
CA LEU A 384 14.36 -6.23 -20.65
C LEU A 384 14.24 -7.76 -20.63
N ARG A 385 14.83 -8.45 -21.61
CA ARG A 385 14.91 -9.92 -21.63
C ARG A 385 15.64 -10.49 -20.42
N ARG A 386 16.75 -9.88 -20.00
CA ARG A 386 17.48 -10.31 -18.79
C ARG A 386 16.70 -10.05 -17.50
N ASN A 387 15.87 -9.01 -17.48
CA ASN A 387 15.05 -8.64 -16.32
C ASN A 387 13.74 -9.43 -16.21
N LEU A 388 13.34 -10.17 -17.25
CA LEU A 388 12.30 -11.19 -17.10
C LEU A 388 12.83 -12.23 -16.13
N LYS A 389 12.20 -12.34 -14.95
CA LYS A 389 12.47 -13.48 -14.07
C LYS A 389 12.29 -14.75 -14.91
N GLY A 390 13.22 -15.69 -14.80
CA GLY A 390 13.01 -17.02 -15.35
C GLY A 390 11.75 -17.60 -14.71
N GLY A 391 10.65 -17.56 -15.47
CA GLY A 391 9.37 -18.13 -15.09
C GLY A 391 9.41 -19.64 -15.08
#